data_AF-A0A0P7EH85-F1
#
_entry.id   AF-A0A0P7EH85-F1
#
_cell.length_a   1.000
_cell.length_b   1.000
_cell.length_c   1.000
_cell.angle_alpha   90.00
_cell.angle_beta   90.00
_cell.angle_gamma   90.00
#
_symmetry.space_group_name_H-M   'P 1'
#
loop_
_entity.id
_entity.type
_entity.pdbx_description
1 polymer ?
#
loop_
_entity_poly.entity_id
_entity_poly.type
_entity_poly.pdbx_seq_one_letter_code
_entity_poly.pdbx_strand_id
1 'polypeptide(L)'
;MKKPILYLSFSLIICFVILKTVPYWPESKLQHVVYVFLNSKSFVKAIRATEQEGYASIQWVQTSAETEVSLAWVAEGAKYKKVSNPDLSRIVVPYKENGFNSLWLQKEGEAWILRKAFSFKSEYGIGEGAYALGKNINPKDVCLPKVQCLEHLFDNWYVIKN
;
A
#
# COMPACT_ATOMS: atom_id res chain seq x y z
N MET A 1 -41.40 -13.00 0.66
CA MET A 1 -40.14 -13.06 -0.13
C MET A 1 -39.01 -12.13 0.37
N LYS A 2 -39.07 -11.57 1.59
CA LYS A 2 -38.02 -10.65 2.11
C LYS A 2 -36.82 -11.35 2.77
N LYS A 3 -37.01 -12.58 3.26
CA LYS A 3 -35.98 -13.40 3.92
C LYS A 3 -34.77 -13.75 3.02
N PRO A 4 -34.93 -14.21 1.76
CA PRO A 4 -33.78 -14.56 0.92
C PRO A 4 -32.91 -13.34 0.57
N ILE A 5 -33.51 -12.16 0.38
CA ILE A 5 -32.79 -10.90 0.15
C ILE A 5 -31.99 -10.50 1.40
N LEU A 6 -32.57 -10.68 2.59
CA LEU A 6 -31.89 -10.41 3.86
C LEU A 6 -30.68 -11.32 4.06
N TYR A 7 -30.81 -12.61 3.77
CA TYR A 7 -29.69 -13.56 3.84
C TYR A 7 -28.62 -13.26 2.79
N LEU A 8 -28.99 -12.88 1.57
CA LEU A 8 -28.03 -12.50 0.54
C LEU A 8 -27.22 -11.27 0.94
N SER A 9 -27.88 -10.26 1.50
CA SER A 9 -27.23 -9.04 1.98
C SER A 9 -26.36 -9.29 3.22
N PHE A 10 -26.80 -10.14 4.15
CA PHE A 10 -25.98 -10.54 5.31
C PHE A 10 -24.74 -11.34 4.89
N SER A 11 -24.88 -12.27 3.94
CA SER A 11 -23.75 -13.03 3.39
C SER A 11 -22.76 -12.13 2.66
N LEU A 12 -23.24 -11.14 1.90
CA LEU A 12 -22.38 -10.12 1.28
C LEU A 12 -21.60 -9.33 2.33
N ILE A 13 -22.25 -8.87 3.40
CA ILE A 13 -21.60 -8.15 4.50
C ILE A 13 -20.54 -9.02 5.20
N ILE A 14 -20.86 -10.27 5.49
CA ILE A 14 -19.91 -11.22 6.09
C ILE A 14 -18.71 -11.45 5.16
N CYS A 15 -18.93 -11.62 3.86
CA CYS A 15 -17.84 -11.70 2.88
C CYS A 15 -16.96 -10.43 2.91
N PHE A 16 -17.55 -9.23 2.94
CA PHE A 16 -16.79 -7.97 3.04
C PHE A 16 -15.97 -7.87 4.33
N VAL A 17 -16.48 -8.36 5.46
CA VAL A 17 -15.77 -8.35 6.75
C VAL A 17 -14.64 -9.37 6.77
N ILE A 18 -14.86 -10.58 6.25
CA ILE A 18 -13.83 -11.63 6.15
C ILE A 18 -12.70 -11.17 5.21
N LEU A 19 -13.03 -10.52 4.09
CA LEU A 19 -12.04 -9.95 3.16
C LEU A 19 -11.11 -8.91 3.81
N LYS A 20 -11.52 -8.25 4.90
CA LYS A 20 -10.66 -7.30 5.63
C LYS A 20 -9.64 -7.96 6.56
N THR A 21 -9.81 -9.23 6.92
CA THR A 21 -9.03 -9.89 7.99
C THR A 21 -8.03 -10.94 7.49
N VAL A 22 -8.17 -11.40 6.25
CA VAL A 22 -7.17 -12.30 5.64
C VAL A 22 -5.97 -11.45 5.19
N PRO A 23 -4.72 -11.84 5.51
CA PRO A 23 -3.53 -11.18 4.97
C PRO A 23 -3.64 -11.16 3.44
N TYR A 24 -3.69 -9.95 2.90
CA TYR A 24 -3.98 -9.71 1.48
C TYR A 24 -2.93 -10.40 0.59
N TRP A 25 -3.37 -11.41 -0.17
CA TRP A 25 -2.52 -12.26 -1.02
C TRP A 25 -3.04 -12.27 -2.48
N PRO A 26 -2.80 -11.21 -3.26
CA PRO A 26 -3.20 -11.13 -4.66
C PRO A 26 -2.24 -11.90 -5.58
N GLU A 27 -2.81 -12.70 -6.48
CA GLU A 27 -2.06 -13.40 -7.52
C GLU A 27 -2.45 -12.96 -8.93
N SER A 28 -3.67 -12.43 -9.10
CA SER A 28 -4.21 -12.00 -10.40
C SER A 28 -4.40 -10.48 -10.50
N LYS A 29 -4.35 -9.95 -11.74
CA LYS A 29 -4.65 -8.53 -12.04
C LYS A 29 -5.97 -8.07 -11.43
N LEU A 30 -7.04 -8.88 -11.54
CA LEU A 30 -8.36 -8.52 -11.02
C LEU A 30 -8.35 -8.31 -9.49
N GLN A 31 -7.63 -9.15 -8.75
CA GLN A 31 -7.49 -9.00 -7.29
C GLN A 31 -6.70 -7.74 -6.91
N HIS A 32 -5.66 -7.39 -7.69
CA HIS A 32 -4.97 -6.12 -7.54
C HIS A 32 -5.89 -4.93 -7.81
N VAL A 33 -6.64 -4.95 -8.92
CA VAL A 33 -7.60 -3.90 -9.27
C VAL A 33 -8.63 -3.71 -8.15
N VAL A 34 -9.27 -4.78 -7.69
CA VAL A 34 -10.31 -4.70 -6.64
C VAL A 34 -9.73 -4.12 -5.34
N TYR A 35 -8.57 -4.60 -4.89
CA TYR A 35 -7.96 -4.10 -3.66
C TYR A 35 -7.56 -2.63 -3.75
N VAL A 36 -6.88 -2.24 -4.83
CA VAL A 36 -6.47 -0.85 -5.03
C VAL A 36 -7.71 0.02 -5.18
N PHE A 37 -8.75 -0.43 -5.88
CA PHE A 37 -10.01 0.30 -5.99
C PHE A 37 -10.63 0.59 -4.61
N LEU A 38 -10.73 -0.44 -3.76
CA LEU A 38 -11.32 -0.31 -2.40
C LEU A 38 -10.49 0.59 -1.48
N ASN A 39 -9.16 0.60 -1.62
CA ASN A 39 -8.24 1.27 -0.68
C ASN A 39 -7.60 2.55 -1.23
N SER A 40 -7.75 2.84 -2.52
CA SER A 40 -7.09 3.94 -3.23
C SER A 40 -7.26 5.29 -2.54
N LYS A 41 -8.47 5.61 -2.08
CA LYS A 41 -8.75 6.86 -1.37
C LYS A 41 -7.93 7.00 -0.09
N SER A 42 -7.80 5.93 0.68
CA SER A 42 -7.00 5.92 1.92
C SER A 42 -5.51 6.07 1.60
N PHE A 43 -5.00 5.37 0.58
CA PHE A 43 -3.62 5.53 0.15
C PHE A 43 -3.32 6.95 -0.35
N VAL A 44 -4.18 7.53 -1.18
CA VAL A 44 -4.01 8.90 -1.68
C VAL A 44 -4.00 9.91 -0.53
N LYS A 45 -4.87 9.74 0.46
CA LYS A 45 -4.87 10.62 1.64
C LYS A 45 -3.60 10.45 2.48
N ALA A 46 -3.13 9.23 2.70
CA ALA A 46 -1.88 8.95 3.43
C ALA A 46 -0.66 9.55 2.72
N ILE A 47 -0.59 9.41 1.39
CA ILE A 47 0.47 10.00 0.56
C ILE A 47 0.47 11.52 0.68
N ARG A 48 -0.71 12.16 0.54
CA ARG A 48 -0.82 13.62 0.67
C ARG A 48 -0.43 14.12 2.06
N ALA A 49 -0.84 13.41 3.12
CA ALA A 49 -0.43 13.75 4.48
C ALA A 49 1.09 13.60 4.67
N THR A 50 1.69 12.57 4.07
CA THR A 50 3.15 12.36 4.06
C THR A 50 3.87 13.54 3.40
N GLU A 51 3.37 14.02 2.26
CA GLU A 51 3.90 15.19 1.56
C GLU A 51 3.75 16.48 2.37
N GLN A 52 2.60 16.67 3.03
CA GLN A 52 2.33 17.87 3.83
C GLN A 52 3.27 17.98 5.04
N GLU A 53 3.63 16.86 5.67
CA GLU A 53 4.59 16.83 6.77
C GLU A 53 6.06 16.86 6.28
N GLY A 54 6.29 16.96 4.96
CA GLY A 54 7.62 17.10 4.36
C GLY A 54 8.44 15.81 4.32
N TYR A 55 7.84 14.66 4.60
CA TYR A 55 8.52 13.37 4.55
C TYR A 55 8.64 12.87 3.10
N ALA A 56 9.82 12.37 2.75
CA ALA A 56 10.10 11.71 1.47
C ALA A 56 9.82 10.20 1.51
N SER A 57 9.92 9.61 2.70
CA SER A 57 9.58 8.22 2.94
C SER A 57 9.07 8.04 4.36
N ILE A 58 8.10 7.14 4.52
CA ILE A 58 7.65 6.67 5.83
C ILE A 58 7.62 5.15 5.84
N GLN A 59 8.07 4.59 6.95
CA GLN A 59 7.93 3.17 7.25
C GLN A 59 7.31 3.07 8.63
N TRP A 60 6.11 2.51 8.68
CA TRP A 60 5.48 2.16 9.92
C TRP A 60 5.20 0.66 9.93
N VAL A 61 5.74 -0.03 10.94
CA VAL A 61 5.52 -1.47 11.16
C VAL A 61 4.91 -1.65 12.54
N GLN A 62 3.73 -2.27 12.58
CA GLN A 62 3.15 -2.74 13.83
C GLN A 62 3.77 -4.10 14.18
N THR A 63 4.67 -4.14 15.16
CA THR A 63 5.35 -5.39 15.58
C THR A 63 4.63 -6.08 16.74
N SER A 64 3.76 -5.36 17.49
CA SER A 64 2.87 -5.89 18.53
C SER A 64 1.72 -4.92 18.83
N ALA A 65 0.83 -5.25 19.78
CA ALA A 65 -0.24 -4.36 20.23
C ALA A 65 0.26 -3.04 20.85
N GLU A 66 1.50 -3.02 21.36
CA GLU A 66 2.04 -1.91 22.17
C GLU A 66 3.33 -1.30 21.59
N THR A 67 3.95 -1.94 20.59
CA THR A 67 5.21 -1.45 20.01
C THR A 67 5.02 -1.11 18.54
N GLU A 68 5.07 0.19 18.26
CA GLU A 68 5.02 0.76 16.94
C GLU A 68 6.42 1.27 16.58
N VAL A 69 7.00 0.72 15.50
CA VAL A 69 8.25 1.26 14.94
C VAL A 69 7.86 2.15 13.77
N SER A 70 7.87 3.45 14.05
CA SER A 70 7.53 4.51 13.11
C SER A 70 8.80 5.28 12.73
N LEU A 71 9.19 5.15 11.47
CA LEU A 71 10.37 5.78 10.90
C LEU A 71 9.93 6.71 9.76
N ALA A 72 10.56 7.87 9.69
CA ALA A 72 10.37 8.79 8.59
C ALA A 72 11.71 9.34 8.12
N TRP A 73 11.76 9.70 6.85
CA TRP A 73 12.92 10.32 6.24
C TRP A 73 12.50 11.56 5.47
N VAL A 74 13.34 12.59 5.51
CA VAL A 74 13.24 13.77 4.65
C VAL A 74 14.28 13.69 3.54
N ALA A 75 13.98 14.28 2.38
CA ALA A 75 14.95 14.44 1.32
C ALA A 75 15.95 15.54 1.69
N GLU A 76 17.25 15.22 1.71
CA GLU A 76 18.33 16.17 1.98
C GLU A 76 19.40 16.04 0.88
N GLY A 77 19.19 16.77 -0.21
CA GLY A 77 20.02 16.66 -1.42
C GLY A 77 19.90 15.27 -2.05
N ALA A 78 21.04 14.60 -2.27
CA ALA A 78 21.09 13.27 -2.89
C ALA A 78 20.87 12.12 -1.88
N LYS A 79 20.63 12.42 -0.60
CA LYS A 79 20.49 11.40 0.46
C LYS A 79 19.21 11.61 1.25
N TYR A 80 18.69 10.52 1.81
CA TYR A 80 17.60 10.56 2.76
C TYR A 80 18.16 10.68 4.18
N LYS A 81 17.63 11.64 4.97
CA LYS A 81 17.96 11.76 6.39
C LYS A 81 16.81 11.25 7.22
N LYS A 82 17.12 10.33 8.14
CA LYS A 82 16.16 9.81 9.11
C LYS A 82 15.77 10.92 10.10
N VAL A 83 14.47 11.10 10.30
CA VAL A 83 13.90 12.04 11.28
C VAL A 83 13.93 11.39 12.65
N SER A 84 14.43 12.11 13.65
CA SER A 84 14.36 11.66 15.05
C SER A 84 12.99 12.00 15.60
N ASN A 85 12.26 11.00 16.14
CA ASN A 85 10.91 11.13 16.69
C ASN A 85 9.91 11.82 15.74
N PRO A 86 9.63 11.25 14.55
CA PRO A 86 8.68 11.86 13.61
C PRO A 86 7.26 11.88 14.20
N ASP A 87 6.56 13.01 14.04
CA ASP A 87 5.13 13.05 14.29
C ASP A 87 4.41 12.42 13.10
N LEU A 88 3.89 11.20 13.31
CA LEU A 88 3.08 10.47 12.33
C LEU A 88 1.61 10.40 12.71
N SER A 89 1.17 11.19 13.71
CA SER A 89 -0.20 11.14 14.21
C SER A 89 -1.25 11.41 13.12
N ARG A 90 -0.93 12.27 12.15
CA ARG A 90 -1.80 12.59 11.01
C ARG A 90 -1.73 11.59 9.85
N ILE A 91 -0.72 10.73 9.85
CA ILE A 91 -0.43 9.83 8.74
C ILE A 91 -0.70 8.37 9.10
N VAL A 92 -0.44 7.93 10.33
CA VAL A 92 -0.56 6.53 10.75
C VAL A 92 -1.89 6.26 11.46
N VAL A 93 -2.20 7.06 12.48
CA VAL A 93 -3.38 6.86 13.34
C VAL A 93 -4.69 6.76 12.55
N PRO A 94 -4.98 7.60 11.54
CA PRO A 94 -6.25 7.57 10.83
C PRO A 94 -6.46 6.35 9.93
N TYR A 95 -5.40 5.59 9.61
CA TYR A 95 -5.48 4.44 8.71
C TYR A 95 -5.14 3.10 9.38
N LYS A 96 -4.80 3.10 10.67
CA LYS A 96 -4.54 1.90 11.47
C LYS A 96 -5.68 0.87 11.41
N GLU A 97 -6.93 1.34 11.41
CA GLU A 97 -8.13 0.49 11.37
C GLU A 97 -8.53 0.03 9.96
N ASN A 98 -7.86 0.51 8.92
CA ASN A 98 -8.16 0.13 7.53
C ASN A 98 -7.51 -1.21 7.10
N GLY A 99 -6.92 -1.95 8.03
CA GLY A 99 -6.22 -3.22 7.75
C GLY A 99 -4.79 -3.04 7.23
N PHE A 100 -4.21 -1.84 7.37
CA PHE A 100 -2.81 -1.61 7.06
C PHE A 100 -1.94 -1.98 8.26
N ASN A 101 -1.29 -3.14 8.19
CA ASN A 101 -0.35 -3.59 9.24
C ASN A 101 1.06 -2.99 9.05
N SER A 102 1.34 -2.47 7.86
CA SER A 102 2.51 -1.67 7.58
C SER A 102 2.30 -0.81 6.34
N LEU A 103 2.79 0.42 6.35
CA LEU A 103 2.81 1.31 5.20
C LEU A 103 4.24 1.77 4.94
N TRP A 104 4.75 1.43 3.76
CA TRP A 104 6.11 1.76 3.33
C TRP A 104 5.99 2.63 2.09
N LEU A 105 6.01 3.93 2.28
CA LEU A 105 5.97 4.90 1.18
C LEU A 105 7.37 5.34 0.82
N GLN A 106 7.67 5.37 -0.46
CA GLN A 106 8.91 5.90 -1.01
C GLN A 106 8.58 6.75 -2.24
N LYS A 107 9.18 7.93 -2.36
CA LYS A 107 9.07 8.76 -3.55
C LYS A 107 10.21 8.45 -4.52
N GLU A 108 9.88 8.17 -5.78
CA GLU A 108 10.82 7.98 -6.88
C GLU A 108 10.36 8.83 -8.07
N GLY A 109 11.07 9.92 -8.35
CA GLY A 109 10.62 10.93 -9.31
C GLY A 109 9.23 11.49 -8.96
N GLU A 110 8.28 11.37 -9.89
CA GLU A 110 6.88 11.76 -9.70
C GLU A 110 5.98 10.64 -9.13
N ALA A 111 6.56 9.45 -8.87
CA ALA A 111 5.84 8.29 -8.40
C ALA A 111 5.99 8.10 -6.88
N TRP A 112 4.91 7.68 -6.25
CA TRP A 112 4.89 7.11 -4.91
C TRP A 112 4.82 5.59 -4.99
N ILE A 113 5.79 4.92 -4.39
CA ILE A 113 5.89 3.48 -4.30
C ILE A 113 5.43 3.03 -2.92
N LEU A 114 4.41 2.17 -2.89
CA LEU A 114 3.96 1.43 -1.73
C LEU A 114 4.69 0.09 -1.72
N ARG A 115 5.78 0.00 -0.96
CA ARG A 115 6.63 -1.19 -0.87
C ARG A 115 5.94 -2.27 -0.04
N LYS A 116 6.27 -3.54 -0.33
CA LYS A 116 5.76 -4.71 0.41
C LYS A 116 4.24 -4.73 0.54
N ALA A 117 3.55 -4.21 -0.48
CA ALA A 117 2.10 -4.03 -0.44
C ALA A 117 1.34 -5.35 -0.52
N PHE A 118 1.99 -6.39 -1.04
CA PHE A 118 1.44 -7.73 -1.11
C PHE A 118 2.57 -8.77 -1.19
N SER A 119 2.26 -10.02 -0.84
CA SER A 119 3.12 -11.16 -1.18
C SER A 119 2.56 -11.86 -2.43
N PHE A 120 3.34 -12.68 -3.12
CA PHE A 120 2.85 -13.53 -4.21
C PHE A 120 3.71 -14.78 -4.33
N LYS A 121 3.17 -15.86 -4.89
CA LYS A 121 3.92 -17.08 -5.17
C LYS A 121 4.54 -17.02 -6.57
N SER A 122 5.83 -17.32 -6.68
CA SER A 122 6.57 -17.45 -7.93
C SER A 122 7.21 -18.83 -8.05
N GLU A 123 7.82 -19.11 -9.19
CA GLU A 123 8.61 -20.34 -9.41
C GLU A 123 9.84 -20.45 -8.49
N TYR A 124 10.28 -19.34 -7.87
CA TYR A 124 11.42 -19.28 -6.96
C TYR A 124 11.03 -19.21 -5.48
N GLY A 125 9.73 -19.23 -5.13
CA GLY A 125 9.25 -19.16 -3.75
C GLY A 125 8.20 -18.06 -3.51
N ILE A 126 8.14 -17.55 -2.28
CA ILE A 126 7.26 -16.42 -1.92
C ILE A 126 8.04 -15.11 -2.14
N GLY A 127 7.53 -14.26 -3.02
CA GLY A 127 8.05 -12.91 -3.29
C GLY A 127 7.19 -11.81 -2.67
N GLU A 128 7.73 -10.59 -2.63
CA GLU A 128 7.01 -9.38 -2.18
C GLU A 128 6.80 -8.43 -3.37
N GLY A 129 5.61 -7.88 -3.50
CA GLY A 129 5.26 -6.90 -4.51
C GLY A 129 5.05 -5.49 -3.96
N ALA A 130 4.95 -4.54 -4.86
CA ALA A 130 4.70 -3.14 -4.58
C ALA A 130 3.61 -2.58 -5.51
N TYR A 131 2.97 -1.50 -5.07
CA TYR A 131 2.16 -0.66 -5.94
C TYR A 131 2.89 0.65 -6.21
N ALA A 132 2.78 1.16 -7.44
CA ALA A 132 3.20 2.51 -7.76
C ALA A 132 1.98 3.38 -8.11
N LEU A 133 1.99 4.61 -7.62
CA LEU A 133 1.01 5.65 -7.92
C LEU A 133 1.73 6.91 -8.41
N GLY A 134 1.43 7.37 -9.63
CA GLY A 134 2.07 8.56 -10.19
C GLY A 134 1.64 8.80 -11.62
N LYS A 135 1.78 10.04 -12.10
CA LYS A 135 1.48 10.35 -13.50
C LYS A 135 2.64 9.93 -14.38
N ASN A 136 2.33 9.50 -15.61
CA ASN A 136 3.31 9.22 -16.66
C ASN A 136 4.48 8.34 -16.20
N ILE A 137 4.22 7.36 -15.32
CA ILE A 137 5.26 6.50 -14.79
C ILE A 137 5.83 5.67 -15.93
N ASN A 138 7.10 5.90 -16.27
CA ASN A 138 7.82 5.00 -17.15
C ASN A 138 8.18 3.76 -16.33
N PRO A 139 7.88 2.53 -16.83
CA PRO A 139 8.26 1.32 -16.14
C PRO A 139 9.71 1.27 -15.68
N LYS A 140 10.62 1.84 -16.46
CA LYS A 140 12.05 1.88 -16.14
C LYS A 140 12.40 2.70 -14.89
N ASP A 141 11.57 3.66 -14.51
CA ASP A 141 11.87 4.62 -13.42
C ASP A 141 11.51 4.05 -12.03
N VAL A 142 10.73 2.99 -12.00
CA VAL A 142 10.17 2.36 -10.80
C VAL A 142 10.46 0.86 -10.73
N CYS A 143 10.96 0.28 -11.82
CA CYS A 143 11.56 -1.04 -11.82
C CYS A 143 12.78 -1.09 -10.92
N LEU A 144 12.76 -2.01 -9.95
CA LEU A 144 14.01 -2.47 -9.37
C LEU A 144 14.77 -3.34 -10.38
N PRO A 145 16.10 -3.42 -10.29
CA PRO A 145 16.88 -4.34 -11.12
C PRO A 145 16.39 -5.79 -10.94
N LYS A 146 16.25 -6.53 -12.05
CA LYS A 146 15.84 -7.96 -12.12
C LYS A 146 14.36 -8.28 -11.85
N VAL A 147 13.47 -7.31 -12.04
CA VAL A 147 12.04 -7.41 -11.73
C VAL A 147 11.17 -7.32 -13.00
N GLN A 148 10.07 -8.09 -13.07
CA GLN A 148 9.04 -7.93 -14.10
C GLN A 148 8.11 -6.76 -13.72
N CYS A 149 8.08 -5.71 -14.54
CA CYS A 149 7.53 -4.42 -14.13
C CYS A 149 6.33 -3.93 -14.93
N LEU A 150 5.46 -3.23 -14.19
CA LEU A 150 4.38 -2.34 -14.61
C LEU A 150 3.30 -2.98 -15.44
N GLU A 151 2.62 -3.93 -14.81
CA GLU A 151 1.24 -4.13 -15.17
C GLU A 151 0.42 -2.92 -14.70
N HIS A 152 -0.09 -2.13 -15.65
CA HIS A 152 -1.07 -1.07 -15.38
C HIS A 152 -2.37 -1.69 -14.88
N LEU A 153 -2.88 -1.16 -13.76
CA LEU A 153 -4.15 -1.57 -13.18
C LEU A 153 -5.29 -0.71 -13.73
N PHE A 154 -5.29 0.57 -13.34
CA PHE A 154 -6.25 1.61 -13.73
C PHE A 154 -5.73 2.98 -13.27
N ASP A 155 -6.25 4.07 -13.85
CA ASP A 155 -5.79 5.44 -13.58
C ASP A 155 -4.25 5.53 -13.61
N ASN A 156 -3.66 5.98 -12.50
CA ASN A 156 -2.24 6.17 -12.28
C ASN A 156 -1.61 5.04 -11.44
N TRP A 157 -2.30 3.90 -11.30
CA TRP A 157 -1.87 2.78 -10.45
C TRP A 157 -1.24 1.65 -11.26
N TYR A 158 -0.14 1.13 -10.72
CA TYR A 158 0.65 0.06 -11.33
C TYR A 158 1.08 -0.99 -10.31
N VAL A 159 1.29 -2.22 -10.77
CA VAL A 159 1.84 -3.33 -9.98
C VAL A 159 3.31 -3.58 -10.34
N ILE A 160 4.10 -3.85 -9.31
CA ILE A 160 5.50 -4.25 -9.40
C ILE A 160 5.65 -5.55 -8.60
N LYS A 161 6.26 -6.60 -9.19
CA LYS A 161 6.42 -7.92 -8.56
C LYS A 161 7.90 -8.29 -8.50
N ASN A 162 8.55 -8.16 -7.34
CA ASN A 162 9.99 -8.45 -7.17
C ASN A 162 10.31 -9.94 -7.13
#